data_AF-A0A6M8VZ18-F1
#
_entry.id   AF-A0A6M8VZ18-F1
#
_cell.length_a   1.000
_cell.length_b   1.000
_cell.length_c   1.000
_cell.angle_alpha   90.00
_cell.angle_beta   90.00
_cell.angle_gamma   90.00
#
_symmetry.space_group_name_H-M   'P 1'
#
loop_
_entity.id
_entity.type
_entity.pdbx_description
1 polymer ?
#
loop_
_entity_poly.entity_id
_entity_poly.type
_entity_poly.pdbx_seq_one_letter_code
_entity_poly.pdbx_strand_id
1 'polypeptide(L)'
;MRHRHIAWLAFGLGGSAVFFGSAVSMGARLAGLGSVTEGWWPVGMLLLVLGSSVLVFGWVSRVFERQADLFAAQHLTRRLEGDGAGAVSEGGARVMAETLRAVSLINGFPSEKFTFRHGSIDGRRGALMGAVGEPIGRGRPTGGRGVPNGRCSR
;
A
#
# COMPACT_ATOMS: atom_id res chain seq x y z
N MET A 1 16.56 -0.11 3.07
CA MET A 1 15.37 0.64 3.56
C MET A 1 14.65 -0.04 4.74
N ARG A 2 15.31 -0.82 5.62
CA ARG A 2 14.61 -1.68 6.62
C ARG A 2 14.32 -1.06 7.98
N HIS A 3 15.07 -0.05 8.46
CA HIS A 3 14.91 0.45 9.83
C HIS A 3 14.07 1.72 9.96
N ARG A 4 14.07 2.60 8.95
CA ARG A 4 13.33 3.87 9.01
C ARG A 4 11.81 3.67 8.99
N HIS A 5 11.31 2.68 8.26
CA HIS A 5 9.87 2.40 8.22
C HIS A 5 9.31 1.91 9.56
N ILE A 6 10.08 1.14 10.34
CA ILE A 6 9.64 0.71 11.68
C ILE A 6 9.52 1.92 12.62
N ALA A 7 10.49 2.84 12.57
CA ALA A 7 10.43 4.08 13.35
C ALA A 7 9.22 4.96 12.96
N TRP A 8 8.94 5.10 11.67
CA TRP A 8 7.75 5.81 11.18
C TRP A 8 6.44 5.13 11.61
N LEU A 9 6.38 3.80 11.57
CA LEU A 9 5.21 3.03 12.03
C LEU A 9 5.00 3.18 13.54
N ALA A 10 6.07 3.08 14.34
CA ALA A 10 6.00 3.28 15.78
C ALA A 10 5.58 4.71 16.14
N PHE A 11 6.13 5.71 15.46
CA PHE A 11 5.74 7.11 15.65
C PHE A 11 4.29 7.36 15.24
N GLY A 12 3.82 6.80 14.12
CA GLY A 12 2.43 6.91 13.69
C GLY A 12 1.46 6.22 14.66
N LEU A 13 1.81 5.03 15.16
CA LEU A 13 1.00 4.31 16.14
C LEU A 13 0.95 5.04 17.49
N GLY A 14 2.11 5.47 18.01
CA GLY A 14 2.17 6.23 19.26
C GLY A 14 1.45 7.58 19.15
N GLY A 15 1.69 8.31 18.06
CA GLY A 15 1.05 9.60 17.79
C GLY A 15 -0.47 9.49 17.65
N SER A 16 -0.97 8.45 16.98
CA SER A 16 -2.43 8.21 16.88
C SER A 16 -3.05 7.85 18.23
N ALA A 17 -2.41 7.01 19.06
CA ALA A 17 -2.91 6.69 20.39
C ALA A 17 -3.02 7.94 21.28
N VAL A 18 -1.98 8.79 21.30
CA VAL A 18 -1.99 10.06 22.03
C VAL A 18 -3.06 11.00 21.50
N PHE A 19 -3.18 11.13 20.17
CA PHE A 19 -4.16 12.00 19.53
C PHE A 19 -5.59 11.58 19.86
N PHE A 20 -5.95 10.31 19.67
CA PHE A 20 -7.30 9.81 19.96
C PHE A 20 -7.62 9.87 21.45
N GLY A 21 -6.68 9.48 22.32
CA GLY A 21 -6.87 9.60 23.77
C GLY A 21 -7.12 11.05 24.21
N SER A 22 -6.39 12.01 23.63
CA SER A 22 -6.56 13.44 23.91
C SER A 22 -7.89 13.98 23.36
N ALA A 23 -8.26 13.61 22.13
CA ALA A 23 -9.49 14.07 21.48
C ALA A 23 -10.74 13.57 22.22
N VAL A 24 -10.77 12.30 22.63
CA VAL A 24 -11.85 11.74 23.46
C VAL A 24 -11.93 12.46 24.80
N SER A 25 -10.79 12.60 25.48
CA SER A 25 -10.74 13.24 26.81
C SER A 25 -11.26 14.68 26.74
N MET A 26 -10.92 15.40 25.65
CA MET A 26 -11.45 16.73 25.38
C MET A 26 -12.96 16.70 25.12
N GLY A 27 -13.44 15.79 24.26
CA GLY A 27 -14.86 15.66 23.93
C GLY A 27 -15.74 15.35 25.14
N ALA A 28 -15.28 14.45 26.03
CA ALA A 28 -15.99 14.12 27.26
C ALA A 28 -16.11 15.34 28.20
N ARG A 29 -15.03 16.11 28.34
CA ARG A 29 -15.03 17.36 29.12
C ARG A 29 -16.00 18.38 28.56
N LEU A 30 -16.03 18.55 27.23
CA LEU A 30 -16.96 19.47 26.56
C LEU A 30 -18.42 19.03 26.68
N ALA A 31 -18.68 17.73 26.76
CA ALA A 31 -20.02 17.17 26.94
C ALA A 31 -20.51 17.18 28.41
N GLY A 32 -19.70 17.67 29.36
CA GLY A 32 -20.03 17.64 30.79
C GLY A 32 -20.09 16.22 31.38
N LEU A 33 -19.56 15.23 30.66
CA LEU A 33 -19.39 13.88 31.19
C LEU A 33 -18.25 13.93 32.23
N GLY A 34 -18.47 13.32 33.39
CA GLY A 34 -17.54 13.35 34.53
C GLY A 34 -16.16 12.71 34.26
N SER A 35 -15.49 12.21 35.30
CA SER A 35 -14.14 11.65 35.12
C SER A 35 -14.19 10.44 34.16
N VAL A 36 -13.49 10.56 33.03
CA VAL A 36 -13.31 9.47 32.05
C VAL A 36 -12.40 8.34 32.57
N THR A 37 -11.97 8.45 33.81
CA THR A 37 -11.03 7.52 34.46
C THR A 37 -11.73 6.46 35.30
N GLU A 38 -13.04 6.60 35.56
CA GLU A 38 -13.80 5.67 36.39
C GLU A 38 -14.73 4.76 35.57
N GLY A 39 -15.10 3.61 36.16
CA GLY A 39 -16.00 2.63 35.56
C GLY A 39 -15.45 1.95 34.31
N TRP A 40 -16.32 1.67 33.34
CA TRP A 40 -15.98 0.92 32.11
C TRP A 40 -15.43 1.80 30.97
N TRP A 41 -15.32 3.11 31.17
CA TRP A 41 -14.88 4.05 30.13
C TRP A 41 -13.46 3.78 29.60
N PRO A 42 -12.46 3.50 30.46
CA PRO A 42 -11.11 3.19 29.97
C PRO A 42 -11.05 1.95 29.08
N VAL A 43 -11.85 0.93 29.40
CA VAL A 43 -11.96 -0.29 28.58
C VAL A 43 -12.56 0.03 27.21
N GLY A 44 -13.64 0.81 27.19
CA GLY A 44 -14.25 1.27 25.93
C GLY A 44 -13.27 2.03 25.04
N MET A 45 -12.45 2.89 25.64
CA MET A 45 -11.43 3.65 24.90
C MET A 45 -10.28 2.80 24.39
N LEU A 46 -9.82 1.85 25.20
CA LEU A 46 -8.81 0.89 24.76
C LEU A 46 -9.32 0.09 23.55
N LEU A 47 -10.55 -0.43 23.62
CA LEU A 47 -11.16 -1.18 22.51
C LEU A 47 -11.34 -0.32 21.26
N LEU A 48 -11.73 0.95 21.43
CA LEU A 48 -11.87 1.89 20.32
C LEU A 48 -10.52 2.16 19.63
N VAL A 49 -9.46 2.40 20.40
CA VAL A 49 -8.11 2.64 19.88
C VAL A 49 -7.56 1.39 19.19
N LEU A 50 -7.70 0.21 19.79
CA LEU A 50 -7.25 -1.04 19.19
C LEU A 50 -8.04 -1.37 17.92
N GLY A 51 -9.37 -1.22 17.96
CA GLY A 51 -10.25 -1.45 16.83
C GLY A 51 -9.92 -0.52 15.66
N SER A 52 -9.78 0.79 15.91
CA SER A 52 -9.42 1.76 14.87
C SER A 52 -8.03 1.50 14.30
N SER A 53 -7.06 1.14 15.15
CA SER A 53 -5.70 0.79 14.71
C SER A 53 -5.69 -0.41 13.77
N VAL A 54 -6.45 -1.47 14.09
CA VAL A 54 -6.60 -2.64 13.21
C VAL A 54 -7.19 -2.22 11.87
N LEU A 55 -8.28 -1.45 11.86
CA LEU A 55 -8.95 -0.96 10.65
C LEU A 55 -8.01 -0.14 9.76
N VAL A 56 -7.30 0.82 10.34
CA VAL A 56 -6.31 1.65 9.62
C VAL A 56 -5.20 0.77 9.06
N PHE A 57 -4.67 -0.17 9.85
CA PHE A 57 -3.63 -1.09 9.39
C PHE A 57 -4.09 -1.92 8.18
N GLY A 58 -5.28 -2.51 8.23
CA GLY A 58 -5.83 -3.27 7.09
C GLY A 58 -6.10 -2.41 5.87
N TRP A 59 -6.51 -1.16 6.04
CA TRP A 59 -6.66 -0.22 4.93
C TRP A 59 -5.31 0.15 4.30
N VAL A 60 -4.31 0.56 5.10
CA VAL A 60 -2.97 0.91 4.62
C VAL A 60 -2.30 -0.28 3.94
N SER A 61 -2.41 -1.47 4.50
CA SER A 61 -1.89 -2.72 3.91
C SER A 61 -2.44 -2.93 2.49
N ARG A 62 -3.76 -2.78 2.31
CA ARG A 62 -4.39 -2.91 0.98
C ARG A 62 -3.97 -1.83 -0.01
N VAL A 63 -3.63 -0.64 0.46
CA VAL A 63 -3.05 0.42 -0.41
C VAL A 63 -1.65 0.02 -0.87
N PHE A 64 -0.80 -0.48 0.03
CA PHE A 64 0.54 -0.93 -0.34
C PHE A 64 0.52 -2.11 -1.31
N GLU A 65 -0.37 -3.08 -1.13
CA GLU A 65 -0.54 -4.20 -2.07
C GLU A 65 -0.87 -3.68 -3.48
N ARG A 66 -1.83 -2.74 -3.59
CA ARG A 66 -2.18 -2.13 -4.89
C ARG A 66 -1.03 -1.36 -5.52
N GLN A 67 -0.26 -0.62 -4.73
CA GLN A 67 0.92 0.09 -5.22
C GLN A 67 2.02 -0.86 -5.68
N ALA A 68 2.22 -1.97 -4.96
CA ALA A 68 3.19 -2.99 -5.33
C ALA A 68 2.80 -3.70 -6.63
N ASP A 69 1.52 -4.05 -6.81
CA ASP A 69 1.01 -4.65 -8.03
C ASP A 69 1.17 -3.70 -9.23
N LEU A 70 0.80 -2.43 -9.06
CA LEU A 70 0.93 -1.42 -10.11
C LEU A 70 2.40 -1.20 -10.47
N PHE A 71 3.29 -1.11 -9.48
CA PHE A 71 4.72 -1.01 -9.72
C PHE A 71 5.27 -2.22 -10.49
N ALA A 72 4.83 -3.43 -10.15
CA ALA A 72 5.21 -4.64 -10.87
C ALA A 72 4.69 -4.64 -12.32
N ALA A 73 3.45 -4.22 -12.57
CA ALA A 73 2.90 -4.07 -13.91
C ALA A 73 3.64 -3.02 -14.74
N GLN A 74 4.00 -1.88 -14.15
CA GLN A 74 4.84 -0.85 -14.78
C GLN A 74 6.22 -1.40 -15.13
N HIS A 75 6.84 -2.15 -14.22
CA HIS A 75 8.14 -2.78 -14.45
C HIS A 75 8.09 -3.81 -15.59
N LEU A 76 7.06 -4.67 -15.61
CA LEU A 76 6.83 -5.64 -16.67
C LEU A 76 6.56 -4.95 -18.01
N THR A 77 5.80 -3.86 -18.01
CA THR A 77 5.56 -3.04 -19.21
C THR A 77 6.88 -2.56 -19.82
N ARG A 78 7.75 -1.95 -19.02
CA ARG A 78 9.08 -1.50 -19.48
C ARG A 78 9.93 -2.66 -19.99
N ARG A 79 9.83 -3.84 -19.38
CA ARG A 79 10.56 -5.03 -19.81
C ARG A 79 10.07 -5.58 -21.14
N LEU A 80 8.77 -5.49 -21.41
CA LEU A 80 8.14 -6.02 -22.63
C LEU A 80 8.22 -5.04 -23.81
N GLU A 81 8.10 -3.74 -23.54
CA GLU A 81 7.96 -2.70 -24.58
C GLU A 81 9.16 -1.74 -24.66
N GLY A 82 10.09 -1.84 -23.71
CA GLY A 82 11.25 -0.98 -23.58
C GLY A 82 11.07 0.17 -22.58
N ASP A 83 12.19 0.79 -22.19
CA ASP A 83 12.21 1.85 -21.17
C ASP A 83 11.45 3.12 -21.55
N GLY A 84 11.10 3.27 -22.83
CA GLY A 84 10.31 4.39 -23.37
C GLY A 84 8.80 4.29 -23.15
N ALA A 85 8.30 3.20 -22.54
CA ALA A 85 6.87 3.03 -22.29
C ALA A 85 6.30 4.16 -21.42
N GLY A 86 5.36 4.92 -21.99
CA GLY A 86 4.75 6.08 -21.32
C GLY A 86 3.55 5.73 -20.43
N ALA A 87 2.95 4.56 -20.62
CA ALA A 87 1.74 4.11 -19.93
C ALA A 87 1.81 2.61 -19.63
N VAL A 88 1.08 2.16 -18.61
CA VAL A 88 0.97 0.73 -18.27
C VAL A 88 0.33 0.00 -19.44
N SER A 89 0.98 -1.05 -19.92
CA SER A 89 0.46 -1.80 -21.05
C SER A 89 -0.41 -2.97 -20.64
N GLU A 90 -1.27 -3.39 -21.57
CA GLU A 90 -2.11 -4.57 -21.38
C GLU A 90 -1.27 -5.82 -21.12
N GLY A 91 -0.13 -5.97 -21.80
CA GLY A 91 0.79 -7.08 -21.61
C GLY A 91 1.37 -7.13 -20.19
N GLY A 92 1.88 -5.99 -19.71
CA GLY A 92 2.44 -5.89 -18.35
C GLY A 92 1.39 -6.16 -17.25
N ALA A 93 0.20 -5.57 -17.39
CA ALA A 93 -0.91 -5.79 -16.47
C ALA A 93 -1.39 -7.25 -16.47
N ARG A 94 -1.56 -7.86 -17.65
CA ARG A 94 -2.00 -9.25 -17.81
C ARG A 94 -1.01 -10.24 -17.21
N VAL A 95 0.29 -10.05 -17.44
CA VAL A 95 1.33 -10.93 -16.85
C VAL A 95 1.30 -10.87 -15.33
N MET A 96 1.15 -9.68 -14.73
CA MET A 96 1.03 -9.56 -13.28
C MET A 96 -0.27 -10.20 -12.74
N ALA A 97 -1.39 -9.98 -13.42
CA ALA A 97 -2.69 -10.54 -13.03
C ALA A 97 -2.69 -12.08 -13.07
N GLU A 98 -2.10 -12.68 -14.11
CA GLU A 98 -1.97 -14.15 -14.19
C GLU A 98 -0.94 -14.70 -13.20
N THR A 99 0.10 -13.92 -12.85
CA THR A 99 1.01 -14.27 -11.77
C THR A 99 0.27 -14.37 -10.43
N LEU A 100 -0.58 -13.39 -10.09
CA LEU A 100 -1.40 -13.44 -8.87
C LEU A 100 -2.33 -14.66 -8.86
N ARG A 101 -2.97 -14.97 -10.00
CA ARG A 101 -3.81 -16.16 -10.15
C ARG A 101 -3.01 -17.44 -9.94
N ALA A 102 -1.85 -17.57 -10.57
CA ALA A 102 -0.99 -18.74 -10.45
C ALA A 102 -0.54 -18.96 -8.99
N VAL A 103 -0.13 -17.89 -8.30
CA VAL A 103 0.23 -17.94 -6.88
C VAL A 103 -0.96 -18.39 -6.02
N SER A 104 -2.17 -17.89 -6.29
CA SER A 104 -3.40 -18.32 -5.60
C SER A 104 -3.63 -19.83 -5.74
N LEU A 105 -3.55 -20.33 -6.98
CA LEU A 105 -3.79 -21.73 -7.31
C LEU A 105 -2.78 -22.64 -6.64
N ILE A 106 -1.48 -22.29 -6.71
CA ILE A 106 -0.39 -23.07 -6.09
C ILE A 106 -0.58 -23.17 -4.57
N ASN A 107 -1.11 -22.12 -3.93
CA ASN A 107 -1.32 -22.10 -2.48
C ASN A 107 -2.72 -22.58 -2.05
N GLY A 108 -3.57 -23.05 -2.98
CA GLY A 108 -4.92 -23.52 -2.66
C GLY A 108 -5.85 -22.43 -2.12
N PHE A 109 -5.58 -21.16 -2.41
CA PHE A 109 -6.44 -20.06 -1.97
C PHE A 109 -7.49 -19.75 -3.06
N PRO A 110 -8.79 -19.68 -2.70
CA PRO A 110 -9.82 -19.20 -3.62
C PRO A 110 -9.60 -17.71 -3.93
N SER A 111 -9.60 -17.34 -5.22
CA SER A 111 -9.27 -15.98 -5.69
C SER A 111 -10.27 -14.91 -5.24
N GLU A 112 -11.52 -15.31 -5.03
CA GLU A 112 -12.63 -14.46 -4.60
C GLU A 112 -12.59 -14.16 -3.10
N LYS A 113 -11.89 -14.98 -2.30
CA LYS A 113 -11.89 -14.86 -0.84
C LYS A 113 -11.21 -13.58 -0.41
N PHE A 114 -11.99 -12.74 0.25
CA PHE A 114 -11.48 -11.53 0.87
C PHE A 114 -10.63 -11.87 2.11
N THR A 115 -9.47 -11.25 2.19
CA THR A 115 -8.67 -11.18 3.42
C THR A 115 -8.51 -9.73 3.85
N PHE A 116 -8.51 -9.50 5.16
CA PHE A 116 -8.42 -8.15 5.72
C PHE A 116 -7.18 -7.38 5.24
N ARG A 117 -6.03 -8.06 5.14
CA ARG A 117 -4.74 -7.45 4.79
C ARG A 117 -4.49 -7.32 3.29
N HIS A 118 -4.97 -8.27 2.49
CA HIS A 118 -4.61 -8.35 1.06
C HIS A 118 -5.80 -8.15 0.12
N GLY A 119 -7.03 -8.02 0.64
CA GLY A 119 -8.24 -8.00 -0.19
C GLY A 119 -8.51 -9.37 -0.82
N SER A 120 -9.24 -9.37 -1.94
CA SER A 120 -9.38 -10.54 -2.82
C SER A 120 -8.41 -10.44 -3.99
N ILE A 121 -7.97 -11.59 -4.50
CA ILE A 121 -7.06 -11.66 -5.65
C ILE A 121 -7.78 -11.19 -6.92
N ASP A 122 -9.06 -11.49 -7.07
CA ASP A 122 -9.83 -11.00 -8.22
C ASP A 122 -10.01 -9.48 -8.21
N GLY A 123 -10.17 -8.86 -7.03
CA GLY A 123 -10.18 -7.40 -6.91
C GLY A 123 -8.85 -6.78 -7.34
N ARG A 124 -7.73 -7.42 -7.02
CA ARG A 124 -6.39 -6.97 -7.44
C ARG A 124 -6.17 -7.14 -8.94
N ARG A 125 -6.59 -8.27 -9.52
CA ARG A 125 -6.55 -8.52 -10.96
C ARG A 125 -7.40 -7.49 -11.72
N GLY A 126 -8.60 -7.20 -11.24
CA GLY A 126 -9.47 -6.16 -11.80
C GLY A 126 -8.84 -4.77 -11.75
N ALA A 127 -8.22 -4.41 -10.62
CA ALA A 127 -7.50 -3.15 -10.49
C ALA A 127 -6.30 -3.04 -11.47
N LEU A 128 -5.56 -4.13 -11.68
CA LEU A 128 -4.46 -4.16 -12.66
C LEU A 128 -4.96 -3.94 -14.09
N MET A 129 -6.04 -4.59 -14.47
CA MET A 129 -6.63 -4.41 -15.80
C MET A 129 -7.22 -3.01 -15.98
N GLY A 130 -7.77 -2.42 -14.92
CA GLY A 130 -8.25 -1.02 -14.93
C GLY A 130 -7.13 0.02 -15.01
N ALA A 131 -5.90 -0.33 -14.63
CA ALA A 131 -4.74 0.56 -14.70
C ALA A 131 -4.09 0.61 -16.09
N VAL A 132 -4.55 -0.20 -17.06
CA VAL A 132 -4.04 -0.15 -18.44
C VAL A 132 -4.26 1.24 -19.03
N GLY A 133 -3.21 1.84 -19.60
CA GLY A 133 -3.23 3.21 -20.10
C GLY A 133 -2.90 4.27 -19.05
N GLU A 134 -2.81 3.94 -17.76
CA GLU A 134 -2.34 4.89 -16.76
C GLU A 134 -0.88 5.29 -17.02
N PRO A 135 -0.53 6.58 -16.88
CA PRO A 135 0.84 7.03 -17.07
C PRO A 135 1.81 6.29 -16.16
N ILE A 136 2.89 5.76 -16.73
CA ILE A 136 3.99 5.24 -15.91
C ILE A 136 4.68 6.46 -15.30
N GLY A 137 4.55 6.62 -13.98
CA GLY A 137 5.24 7.66 -13.24
C GLY A 137 6.72 7.67 -13.61
N ARG A 138 7.21 8.81 -14.11
CA ARG A 138 8.63 9.00 -14.42
C ARG A 138 9.38 8.80 -13.11
N GLY A 139 10.09 7.68 -12.99
CA GLY A 139 11.36 7.74 -12.29
C GLY A 139 12.09 8.93 -12.91
N ARG A 140 12.46 9.93 -12.10
CA ARG A 140 13.31 11.03 -12.59
C ARG A 140 14.37 10.38 -13.47
N PRO A 141 14.58 10.85 -14.72
CA PRO A 141 15.74 10.41 -15.47
C PRO A 141 16.94 10.74 -14.59
N THR A 142 17.48 9.73 -13.90
CA THR A 142 18.78 9.84 -13.28
C THR A 142 19.66 10.09 -14.48
N GLY A 143 20.14 11.34 -14.61
CA GLY A 143 20.92 11.78 -15.75
C GLY A 143 22.06 10.81 -16.02
N GLY A 144 21.78 9.85 -16.89
CA GLY A 144 22.77 9.07 -17.58
C GLY A 144 23.45 10.06 -18.49
N ARG A 145 24.46 10.74 -17.95
CA ARG A 145 25.53 11.30 -18.76
C ARG A 145 25.92 10.17 -19.71
N GLY A 146 25.60 10.36 -20.99
CA GLY A 146 26.03 9.45 -22.04
C GLY A 146 27.52 9.22 -21.84
N VAL A 147 27.88 7.96 -21.65
CA VAL A 147 29.28 7.56 -21.80
C VAL A 147 29.60 7.85 -23.26
N PRO A 148 30.48 8.79 -23.58
CA PRO A 148 30.87 9.03 -24.96
C PRO A 148 31.52 7.75 -25.48
N ASN A 149 30.96 7.24 -26.56
CA ASN A 149 31.44 6.07 -27.28
C ASN A 149 32.84 6.41 -27.81
N GLY A 150 33.87 5.96 -27.11
CA GLY A 150 35.27 6.12 -27.50
C GLY A 150 35.51 5.37 -28.80
N ARG A 151 35.60 6.11 -29.91
CA ARG A 151 36.12 5.59 -31.17
C ARG A 151 37.60 5.25 -30.95
N CYS A 152 37.95 3.97 -30.98
CA CYS A 152 39.30 3.55 -31.33
C CYS A 152 39.44 3.63 -32.85
N SER A 153 40.02 4.73 -33.33
CA SER A 153 40.70 4.78 -34.62
C SER A 153 41.97 3.93 -34.55
N ARG A 154 42.12 2.98 -35.46
CA ARG A 154 43.43 2.43 -35.86
C ARG A 154 43.85 3.08 -37.17
#